data_AF-A0A448UTL0-F1
#
_entry.id   AF-A0A448UTL0-F1
#
_cell.length_a   1.000
_cell.length_b   1.000
_cell.length_c   1.000
_cell.angle_alpha   90.00
_cell.angle_beta   90.00
_cell.angle_gamma   90.00
#
_symmetry.space_group_name_H-M   'P 1'
#
loop_
_entity.id
_entity.type
_entity.pdbx_description
1 polymer ?
#
loop_
_entity_poly.entity_id
_entity_poly.type
_entity_poly.pdbx_seq_one_letter_code
_entity_poly.pdbx_strand_id
1 'polypeptide(L)'
;MSSSQSVQNNGGSGFNLCYEPWIPVLDVSGQAQEVSLKQLFDESNLIRKIHSGDATTDVAILGVAVVIFFRAVLENTGEFGELNREPKKWIQNISSGGSERLYFVQDYLKKYQDRFNLFDAEHPFMQVADLHTSKGG
;
A
#
# COMPACT_ATOMS: atom_id res chain seq x y z
N MET A 1 -0.78 29.71 30.71
CA MET A 1 -1.27 30.37 29.49
C MET A 1 -0.31 29.97 28.37
N SER A 2 -0.64 29.25 27.32
CA SER A 2 -1.90 28.65 26.85
C SER A 2 -1.52 27.36 26.13
N SER A 3 -2.24 26.28 26.44
CA SER A 3 -2.26 25.07 25.64
C SER A 3 -2.88 25.37 24.26
N SER A 4 -2.28 24.84 23.20
CA SER A 4 -2.92 24.69 21.89
C SER A 4 -2.56 23.29 21.40
N GLN A 5 -3.29 22.28 21.86
CA GLN A 5 -4.45 21.69 21.18
C GLN A 5 -4.06 20.89 19.92
N SER A 6 -3.95 19.58 20.16
CA SER A 6 -4.43 18.50 19.31
C SER A 6 -5.40 18.93 18.21
N VAL A 7 -5.00 18.72 16.96
CA VAL A 7 -5.96 18.56 15.86
C VAL A 7 -6.34 17.08 15.82
N GLN A 8 -7.31 16.72 16.66
CA GLN A 8 -8.21 15.61 16.35
C GLN A 8 -9.32 16.21 15.50
N ASN A 9 -9.40 15.82 14.23
CA ASN A 9 -10.53 16.16 13.38
C ASN A 9 -11.27 14.85 13.08
N ASN A 10 -12.47 14.70 13.64
CA ASN A 10 -13.29 13.50 13.52
C ASN A 10 -14.40 13.77 12.49
N GLY A 11 -14.41 13.00 11.40
CA GLY A 11 -15.35 13.17 10.27
C GLY A 11 -15.25 12.07 9.23
N GLY A 12 -15.22 10.80 9.69
CA GLY A 12 -15.25 9.59 8.87
C GLY A 12 -14.38 8.49 9.48
N SER A 13 -14.97 7.51 10.18
CA SER A 13 -14.25 6.37 10.78
C SER A 13 -13.76 5.39 9.72
N GLY A 14 -12.81 5.81 8.89
CA GLY A 14 -12.24 5.01 7.81
C GLY A 14 -11.00 4.23 8.26
N PHE A 15 -10.74 3.10 7.62
CA PHE A 15 -9.49 2.34 7.77
C PHE A 15 -8.77 2.36 6.43
N ASN A 16 -7.81 3.27 6.28
CA ASN A 16 -7.12 3.48 5.01
C ASN A 16 -5.88 2.59 4.89
N LEU A 17 -5.92 1.61 3.99
CA LEU A 17 -4.86 0.63 3.78
C LEU A 17 -3.51 1.25 3.36
N CYS A 18 -3.52 2.49 2.86
CA CYS A 18 -2.29 3.23 2.56
C CYS A 18 -1.46 3.53 3.80
N TYR A 19 -2.11 3.83 4.92
CA TYR A 19 -1.48 4.44 6.10
C TYR A 19 -1.69 3.65 7.40
N GLU A 20 -2.79 2.90 7.50
CA GLU A 20 -3.06 2.04 8.64
C GLU A 20 -2.30 0.71 8.50
N PRO A 21 -1.71 0.18 9.58
CA PRO A 21 -1.07 -1.14 9.57
C PRO A 21 -2.09 -2.26 9.37
N TRP A 22 -1.82 -3.15 8.41
CA TRP A 22 -2.68 -4.32 8.16
C TRP A 22 -1.94 -5.49 7.49
N ILE A 23 -0.73 -5.24 6.97
CA ILE A 23 0.07 -6.24 6.27
C ILE A 23 0.99 -6.90 7.29
N PRO A 24 0.74 -8.16 7.68
CA PRO A 24 1.63 -8.86 8.59
C PRO A 24 2.93 -9.22 7.86
N VAL A 25 4.07 -8.82 8.43
CA VAL A 25 5.40 -9.06 7.90
C VAL A 25 6.32 -9.66 8.95
N LEU A 26 7.34 -10.36 8.47
CA LEU A 26 8.51 -10.72 9.26
C LEU A 26 9.67 -9.82 8.80
N ASP A 27 10.28 -9.10 9.73
CA ASP A 27 11.46 -8.29 9.42
C ASP A 27 12.73 -9.16 9.25
N VAL A 28 13.83 -8.54 8.84
CA VAL A 28 15.14 -9.20 8.68
C VAL A 28 15.70 -9.75 9.99
N SER A 29 15.28 -9.19 11.13
CA SER A 29 15.64 -9.63 12.49
C SER A 29 14.78 -10.79 12.99
N GLY A 30 13.71 -11.16 12.27
CA GLY A 30 12.79 -12.23 12.63
C GLY A 30 11.64 -11.79 13.54
N GLN A 31 11.40 -10.49 13.71
CA GLN A 31 10.26 -9.97 14.47
C GLN A 31 9.03 -9.84 13.57
N ALA A 32 7.89 -10.28 14.11
CA ALA A 32 6.60 -10.11 13.47
C ALA A 32 6.02 -8.73 13.80
N GLN A 33 5.53 -8.04 12.78
CA GLN A 33 4.85 -6.75 12.91
C GLN A 33 3.83 -6.57 11.80
N GLU A 34 2.94 -5.59 11.97
CA GLU A 34 2.04 -5.14 10.90
C GLU A 34 2.51 -3.81 10.35
N VAL A 35 2.45 -3.67 9.02
CA VAL A 35 2.81 -2.46 8.30
C VAL A 35 1.69 -2.01 7.38
N SER A 36 1.65 -0.73 7.06
CA SER A 36 0.78 -0.17 6.01
C SER A 36 1.35 -0.44 4.61
N LEU A 37 0.57 -0.18 3.55
CA LEU A 37 1.09 -0.22 2.18
C LEU A 37 2.25 0.78 2.00
N LYS A 38 2.15 1.98 2.57
CA LYS A 38 3.23 2.97 2.52
C LYS A 38 4.53 2.42 3.12
N GLN A 39 4.44 1.85 4.32
CA GLN A 39 5.60 1.29 5.02
C GLN A 39 6.15 0.06 4.31
N LEU A 40 5.31 -0.78 3.70
CA LEU A 40 5.76 -1.92 2.90
C LEU A 40 6.76 -1.51 1.80
N PHE A 41 6.52 -0.38 1.14
CA PHE A 41 7.42 0.14 0.10
C PHE A 41 8.58 0.96 0.67
N ASP A 42 8.36 1.75 1.73
CA ASP A 42 9.40 2.60 2.36
C ASP A 42 10.45 1.79 3.16
N GLU A 43 10.03 0.67 3.74
CA GLU A 43 10.84 -0.17 4.62
C GLU A 43 11.13 -1.54 3.98
N SER A 44 10.97 -1.67 2.65
CA SER A 44 11.10 -2.93 1.92
C SER A 44 12.41 -3.68 2.19
N ASN A 45 13.52 -2.95 2.38
CA ASN A 45 14.84 -3.51 2.72
C ASN A 45 14.94 -4.09 4.14
N LEU A 46 14.02 -3.71 5.03
CA LEU A 46 13.94 -4.21 6.41
C LEU A 46 12.97 -5.40 6.52
N ILE A 47 12.18 -5.66 5.48
CA ILE A 47 11.16 -6.70 5.46
C ILE A 47 11.75 -7.95 4.78
N ARG A 48 11.71 -9.09 5.50
CA ARG A 48 12.12 -10.37 4.94
C ARG A 48 11.03 -11.00 4.09
N LYS A 49 9.77 -10.96 4.56
CA LYS A 49 8.60 -11.52 3.87
C LYS A 49 7.28 -11.03 4.45
N ILE A 50 6.21 -11.13 3.66
CA ILE A 50 4.83 -11.15 4.16
C ILE A 50 4.63 -12.46 4.95
N HIS A 51 3.94 -12.40 6.09
CA HIS A 51 3.77 -13.53 7.00
C HIS A 51 2.43 -13.47 7.75
N SER A 52 1.33 -13.74 7.05
CA SER A 52 -0.03 -13.79 7.62
C SER A 52 -0.34 -15.07 8.39
N GLY A 53 0.49 -16.11 8.24
CA GLY A 53 0.23 -17.45 8.75
C GLY A 53 -0.55 -18.33 7.77
N ASP A 54 -0.97 -17.80 6.62
CA ASP A 54 -1.61 -18.54 5.53
C ASP A 54 -0.98 -18.20 4.17
N ALA A 55 -0.56 -19.23 3.44
CA ALA A 55 0.15 -19.03 2.17
C ALA A 55 -0.72 -18.41 1.07
N THR A 56 -2.04 -18.66 1.09
CA THR A 56 -2.97 -18.09 0.11
C THR A 56 -3.13 -16.59 0.34
N THR A 57 -3.24 -16.19 1.61
CA THR A 57 -3.32 -14.80 2.04
C THR A 57 -2.03 -14.05 1.74
N ASP A 58 -0.87 -14.66 2.00
CA ASP A 58 0.44 -14.08 1.65
C ASP A 58 0.54 -13.76 0.14
N VAL A 59 0.10 -14.69 -0.71
CA VAL A 59 0.07 -14.49 -2.16
C VAL A 59 -0.94 -13.42 -2.58
N ALA A 60 -2.11 -13.35 -1.95
CA ALA A 60 -3.11 -12.34 -2.24
C ALA A 60 -2.60 -10.92 -1.91
N ILE A 61 -1.98 -10.74 -0.74
CA ILE A 61 -1.38 -9.46 -0.33
C ILE A 61 -0.24 -9.07 -1.28
N LEU A 62 0.65 -10.03 -1.61
CA LEU A 62 1.71 -9.79 -2.59
C LEU A 62 1.13 -9.36 -3.94
N GLY A 63 0.05 -9.99 -4.41
CA GLY A 63 -0.64 -9.63 -5.63
C GLY A 63 -1.13 -8.18 -5.62
N VAL A 64 -1.74 -7.74 -4.51
CA VAL A 64 -2.16 -6.33 -4.34
C VAL A 64 -0.96 -5.39 -4.42
N ALA A 65 0.12 -5.68 -3.69
CA ALA A 65 1.34 -4.86 -3.71
C ALA A 65 1.98 -4.79 -5.11
N VAL A 66 2.05 -5.91 -5.83
CA VAL A 66 2.58 -5.99 -7.19
C VAL A 66 1.74 -5.18 -8.18
N VAL A 67 0.41 -5.28 -8.08
CA VAL A 67 -0.50 -4.49 -8.95
C VAL A 67 -0.31 -2.99 -8.69
N ILE A 68 -0.25 -2.57 -7.43
CA ILE A 68 0.01 -1.17 -7.07
C ILE A 68 1.34 -0.69 -7.64
N PHE A 69 2.41 -1.46 -7.46
CA PHE A 69 3.73 -1.15 -8.00
C PHE A 69 3.68 -0.94 -9.52
N PHE A 70 3.11 -1.89 -10.27
CA PHE A 70 3.02 -1.76 -11.73
C PHE A 70 2.15 -0.58 -12.17
N ARG A 71 1.02 -0.33 -11.50
CA ARG A 71 0.16 0.82 -11.79
C ARG A 71 0.91 2.14 -11.58
N ALA A 72 1.69 2.23 -10.50
CA ALA A 72 2.55 3.39 -10.23
C ALA A 72 3.63 3.58 -11.31
N VAL A 73 4.27 2.50 -11.77
CA VAL A 73 5.23 2.56 -12.89
C VAL A 73 4.56 3.06 -14.17
N LEU A 74 3.41 2.50 -14.55
CA LEU A 74 2.70 2.87 -15.77
C LEU A 74 2.22 4.32 -15.77
N GLU A 75 1.88 4.85 -14.60
CA GLU A 75 1.40 6.22 -14.46
C GLU A 75 2.53 7.25 -14.43
N ASN A 76 3.72 6.87 -13.95
CA ASN A 76 4.90 7.71 -14.03
C ASN A 76 5.55 7.60 -15.41
N THR A 77 5.34 8.61 -16.26
CA THR A 77 5.86 8.62 -17.65
C THR A 77 7.38 8.51 -17.73
N GLY A 78 8.11 8.96 -16.69
CA GLY A 78 9.57 8.83 -16.60
C GLY A 78 9.98 7.39 -16.39
N GLU A 79 9.42 6.74 -15.36
CA GLU A 79 9.70 5.34 -15.02
C GLU A 79 9.25 4.40 -16.13
N PHE A 80 8.03 4.57 -16.65
CA PHE A 80 7.54 3.80 -17.79
C PHE A 80 8.40 4.00 -19.04
N GLY A 81 8.82 5.23 -19.30
CA GLY A 81 9.70 5.56 -20.43
C GLY A 81 11.07 4.89 -20.32
N GLU A 82 11.67 4.87 -19.13
CA GLU A 82 12.95 4.20 -18.88
C GLU A 82 12.82 2.68 -18.94
N LEU A 83 11.78 2.11 -18.32
CA LEU A 83 11.46 0.68 -18.40
C LEU A 83 11.31 0.23 -19.87
N ASN A 84 10.64 1.02 -20.71
CA ASN A 84 10.45 0.69 -22.13
C ASN A 84 11.75 0.83 -22.95
N ARG A 85 12.58 1.84 -22.66
CA ARG A 85 13.80 2.13 -23.44
C ARG A 85 15.00 1.27 -23.03
N GLU A 86 15.24 1.14 -21.73
CA GLU A 86 16.40 0.44 -21.17
C GLU A 86 15.98 -0.53 -20.02
N PRO A 87 15.18 -1.58 -20.29
CA PRO A 87 14.59 -2.41 -19.24
C PRO A 87 15.62 -2.99 -18.25
N LYS A 88 16.78 -3.45 -18.75
CA LYS A 88 17.84 -4.02 -17.90
C LYS A 88 18.41 -3.00 -16.91
N LYS A 89 18.63 -1.77 -17.37
CA LYS A 89 19.17 -0.68 -16.56
C LYS A 89 18.13 -0.20 -15.56
N TRP A 90 16.87 -0.08 -15.99
CA TRP A 90 15.77 0.23 -15.09
C TRP A 90 15.65 -0.81 -13.96
N ILE A 91 15.67 -2.11 -14.29
CA ILE A 91 15.66 -3.20 -13.29
C ILE A 91 16.86 -3.06 -12.35
N GLN A 92 18.07 -2.85 -12.86
CA GLN A 92 19.26 -2.66 -12.03
C GLN A 92 19.13 -1.45 -11.10
N ASN A 93 18.62 -0.32 -11.59
CA ASN A 93 18.40 0.90 -10.81
C ASN A 93 17.37 0.70 -9.69
N ILE A 94 16.28 -0.03 -9.96
CA ILE A 94 15.26 -0.34 -8.96
C ILE A 94 15.76 -1.37 -7.94
N SER A 95 16.42 -2.44 -8.38
CA SER A 95 16.90 -3.52 -7.50
C SER A 95 18.12 -3.15 -6.66
N SER A 96 18.94 -2.21 -7.12
CA SER A 96 20.14 -1.73 -6.40
C SER A 96 19.86 -0.47 -5.59
N GLY A 97 18.69 0.13 -5.79
CA GLY A 97 18.23 1.31 -5.07
C GLY A 97 17.65 0.96 -3.70
N GLY A 98 17.71 1.91 -2.77
CA GLY A 98 16.89 1.85 -1.57
C GLY A 98 15.44 2.26 -1.85
N SER A 99 14.65 2.36 -0.78
CA SER A 99 13.24 2.76 -0.88
C SER A 99 13.05 4.15 -1.46
N GLU A 100 14.06 5.02 -1.44
CA GLU A 100 14.06 6.31 -2.13
C GLU A 100 13.86 6.19 -3.65
N ARG A 101 14.21 5.05 -4.25
CA ARG A 101 13.95 4.78 -5.68
C ARG A 101 12.50 4.47 -5.98
N LEU A 102 11.66 4.22 -4.97
CA LEU A 102 10.25 3.88 -5.10
C LEU A 102 9.32 5.10 -4.90
N TYR A 103 9.84 6.32 -5.03
CA TYR A 103 9.06 7.56 -4.87
C TYR A 103 7.74 7.57 -5.66
N PHE A 104 7.75 7.02 -6.88
CA PHE A 104 6.58 6.95 -7.76
C PHE A 104 5.43 6.11 -7.17
N VAL A 105 5.75 5.12 -6.32
CA VAL A 105 4.73 4.34 -5.60
C VAL A 105 4.07 5.19 -4.52
N GLN A 106 4.85 6.03 -3.82
CA GLN A 106 4.32 6.94 -2.81
C GLN A 106 3.40 8.01 -3.43
N ASP A 107 3.80 8.54 -4.59
CA ASP A 107 2.96 9.47 -5.36
C ASP A 107 1.65 8.82 -5.79
N TYR A 108 1.71 7.56 -6.25
CA TYR A 108 0.52 6.79 -6.62
C TYR A 108 -0.41 6.55 -5.42
N LEU A 109 0.11 6.06 -4.29
CA LEU A 109 -0.69 5.83 -3.08
C LEU A 109 -1.34 7.13 -2.58
N LYS A 110 -0.61 8.25 -2.58
CA LYS A 110 -1.14 9.56 -2.20
C LYS A 110 -2.24 10.03 -3.14
N LYS A 111 -2.08 9.81 -4.45
CA LYS A 111 -3.05 10.23 -5.46
C LYS A 111 -4.38 9.48 -5.36
N TYR A 112 -4.34 8.18 -5.08
CA TYR A 112 -5.53 7.33 -5.02
C TYR A 112 -5.95 6.94 -3.60
N GLN A 113 -5.47 7.64 -2.58
CA GLN A 113 -5.70 7.30 -1.17
C GLN A 113 -7.19 7.20 -0.81
N ASP A 114 -8.06 7.94 -1.49
CA ASP A 114 -9.52 7.91 -1.37
C ASP A 114 -10.12 6.55 -1.75
N ARG A 115 -9.42 5.77 -2.59
CA ARG A 115 -9.85 4.44 -3.03
C ARG A 115 -9.40 3.30 -2.13
N PHE A 116 -8.57 3.57 -1.12
CA PHE A 116 -7.98 2.57 -0.23
C PHE A 116 -8.61 2.51 1.16
N ASN A 117 -9.71 3.24 1.39
CA ASN A 117 -10.43 3.17 2.64
C ASN A 117 -11.38 1.95 2.65
N LEU A 118 -11.20 1.05 3.61
CA LEU A 118 -11.98 -0.18 3.75
C LEU A 118 -13.44 0.08 4.11
N PHE A 119 -13.73 1.19 4.80
CA PHE A 119 -15.07 1.54 5.28
C PHE A 119 -15.61 2.81 4.63
N ASP A 120 -15.09 3.15 3.44
CA ASP A 120 -15.61 4.29 2.69
C ASP A 120 -17.08 4.08 2.32
N ALA A 121 -17.90 5.11 2.49
CA ALA A 121 -19.34 5.00 2.26
C ALA A 121 -19.71 4.90 0.77
N GLU A 122 -18.88 5.47 -0.12
CA GLU A 122 -19.17 5.52 -1.56
C GLU A 122 -18.25 4.57 -2.35
N HIS A 123 -17.01 4.42 -1.92
CA HIS A 123 -15.96 3.70 -2.64
C HIS A 123 -15.16 2.74 -1.73
N PRO A 124 -15.81 1.83 -0.99
CA PRO A 124 -15.09 0.94 -0.08
C PRO A 124 -14.14 0.02 -0.85
N PHE A 125 -12.92 -0.14 -0.33
CA PHE A 125 -11.87 -0.86 -1.04
C PHE A 125 -12.28 -2.31 -1.33
N MET A 126 -12.31 -2.64 -2.63
CA MET A 126 -12.69 -3.97 -3.15
C MET A 126 -14.06 -4.49 -2.65
N GLN A 127 -14.97 -3.58 -2.27
CA GLN A 127 -16.32 -3.89 -1.82
C GLN A 127 -17.36 -3.16 -2.69
N VAL A 128 -18.61 -3.64 -2.65
CA VAL A 128 -19.76 -2.93 -3.22
C VAL A 128 -20.45 -2.21 -2.07
N ALA A 129 -20.54 -0.87 -2.14
CA ALA A 129 -21.13 -0.06 -1.06
C ALA A 129 -22.59 -0.46 -0.73
N ASP A 130 -23.38 -0.85 -1.73
CA ASP A 130 -24.80 -1.21 -1.60
C ASP A 130 -25.05 -2.71 -1.39
N LEU A 131 -24.18 -3.43 -0.68
CA LEU A 131 -24.37 -4.86 -0.46
C LEU A 131 -25.53 -5.12 0.54
N HIS A 132 -26.77 -5.15 0.03
CA HIS A 132 -27.94 -5.65 0.75
C HIS A 132 -28.11 -7.15 0.48
N THR A 133 -28.16 -7.97 1.54
CA THR A 133 -28.52 -9.38 1.40
C THR A 133 -30.04 -9.51 1.18
N SER A 134 -30.45 -10.31 0.20
CA SER A 134 -31.86 -10.58 -0.12
C SER A 134 -32.54 -11.61 0.82
N LYS A 135 -31.93 -11.92 1.97
CA LYS A 135 -32.54 -12.71 3.04
C LYS A 135 -32.30 -12.05 4.39
N GLY A 136 -33.22 -11.18 4.77
CA GLY A 136 -33.57 -10.98 6.17
C GLY A 136 -34.72 -11.93 6.50
N GLY A 137 -34.53 -12.79 7.52
CA GLY A 137 -35.53 -13.74 8.01
C GLY A 137 -35.11 -15.19 7.85
#